data_AF-A0A2E9NFG9-F1
#
_entry.id   AF-A0A2E9NFG9-F1
#
_cell.length_a   1.000
_cell.length_b   1.000
_cell.length_c   1.000
_cell.angle_alpha   90.00
_cell.angle_beta   90.00
_cell.angle_gamma   90.00
#
_symmetry.space_group_name_H-M   'P 1'
#
loop_
_entity.id
_entity.type
_entity.pdbx_description
1 polymer ?
#
loop_
_entity_poly.entity_id
_entity_poly.type
_entity_poly.pdbx_seq_one_letter_code
_entity_poly.pdbx_strand_id
1 'polypeptide(L)'
;MALRPRKSSRNPPWPTTSGTRTSRSGARNGARNDRSRRGDEVSDRPTVHLHGFRTKRPSSRRSRIRTGADYPASGGIPNAEQRRRRRGQRMSLHHAPDRRISASELTRLRGALSSRDWHVLRFLAQFRYASTGQIRRRYFVDHTSQDAATRATLRVLDRLFEHRLITRLERRVGGYPHGSAAYIWHLDAAGERLTRTKDAPRRRYADPAWPFLEHTLQITETAVQLHELAASNDLEVSRLDVEPDSWRSFLTPQGGKAILKPDLFATVSSADYDDHWYIEIDRGTETLPVLLTQCRAYAAYRRTGRARAEHGVFPRVLWVLPTQRRVARLQAAIAADPDLPERIFTCVTPEKFAATIRNQSDDASSVATPGKEEP
;
A
#
# COMPACT_ATOMS: atom_id res chain seq x y z
N MET A 1 -0.55 -28.37 5.68
CA MET A 1 -0.17 -27.43 6.75
C MET A 1 0.86 -26.44 6.23
N ALA A 2 0.54 -25.15 6.31
CA ALA A 2 1.40 -24.01 5.97
C ALA A 2 1.81 -23.21 7.23
N LEU A 3 1.76 -23.88 8.37
CA LEU A 3 2.14 -23.35 9.67
C LEU A 3 3.62 -23.69 9.89
N ARG A 4 4.38 -22.69 10.29
CA ARG A 4 5.76 -22.85 10.71
C ARG A 4 5.90 -22.37 12.16
N PRO A 5 6.52 -23.13 13.07
CA PRO A 5 6.78 -22.66 14.43
C PRO A 5 7.54 -21.33 14.39
N ARG A 6 7.09 -20.37 15.19
CA ARG A 6 7.73 -19.06 15.28
C ARG A 6 9.15 -19.26 15.81
N LYS A 7 10.15 -18.92 15.00
CA LYS A 7 11.53 -18.85 15.51
C LYS A 7 11.63 -17.62 16.40
N SER A 8 12.07 -17.80 17.65
CA SER A 8 12.37 -16.69 18.54
C SER A 8 13.48 -15.83 17.92
N SER A 9 13.08 -14.74 17.27
CA SER A 9 14.01 -13.71 16.82
C SER A 9 13.74 -12.46 17.62
N ARG A 10 14.61 -12.20 18.60
CA ARG A 10 14.82 -10.83 19.07
C ARG A 10 15.48 -10.08 17.92
N ASN A 11 14.67 -9.46 17.06
CA ASN A 11 15.18 -8.47 16.13
C ASN A 11 15.10 -7.08 16.80
N PRO A 12 16.22 -6.35 16.89
CA PRO A 12 16.20 -4.94 17.27
C PRO A 12 15.54 -4.11 16.16
N PRO A 13 15.07 -2.87 16.46
CA PRO A 13 14.51 -2.01 15.43
C PRO A 13 15.57 -1.71 14.37
N TRP A 14 15.21 -1.95 13.11
CA TRP A 14 15.82 -1.46 11.85
C TRP A 14 17.34 -1.22 11.87
N PRO A 15 18.16 -1.98 11.10
CA PRO A 15 19.57 -1.64 10.96
C PRO A 15 19.73 -0.32 10.20
N THR A 16 20.38 0.65 10.85
CA THR A 16 21.08 1.74 10.19
C THR A 16 22.30 1.16 9.48
N THR A 17 22.25 1.05 8.15
CA THR A 17 23.43 0.68 7.37
C THR A 17 24.34 1.89 7.17
N SER A 18 25.16 2.17 8.18
CA SER A 18 26.47 2.80 7.98
C SER A 18 27.49 1.68 7.73
N GLY A 19 27.76 1.43 6.46
CA GLY A 19 28.79 0.50 6.00
C GLY A 19 29.77 1.21 5.10
N THR A 20 30.83 1.75 5.69
CA THR A 20 32.08 2.17 5.05
C THR A 20 32.64 1.03 4.20
N ARG A 21 32.90 1.29 2.91
CA ARG A 21 33.86 0.53 2.13
C ARG A 21 34.88 1.48 1.52
N THR A 22 36.11 1.27 1.98
CA THR A 22 37.38 1.72 1.44
C THR A 22 37.54 1.33 -0.03
N SER A 23 37.93 2.28 -0.87
CA SER A 23 38.77 2.02 -2.05
C SER A 23 39.78 3.15 -2.24
N ARG A 24 41.04 2.73 -2.38
CA ARG A 24 42.23 3.54 -2.67
C ARG A 24 42.36 3.77 -4.20
N SER A 25 43.20 4.76 -4.54
CA SER A 25 43.75 5.17 -5.84
C SER A 25 42.85 6.08 -6.70
N GLY A 26 43.34 7.17 -7.31
CA GLY A 26 44.66 7.77 -7.33
C GLY A 26 44.66 9.15 -8.02
N ALA A 27 45.47 10.06 -7.49
CA ALA A 27 46.24 11.16 -8.11
C ALA A 27 45.68 11.91 -9.35
N ARG A 28 45.50 13.25 -9.24
CA ARG A 28 46.45 14.33 -9.63
C ARG A 28 45.75 15.70 -9.80
N ASN A 29 46.47 16.73 -9.33
CA ASN A 29 46.53 18.16 -9.74
C ASN A 29 45.22 19.00 -9.71
N GLY A 30 45.18 20.27 -9.26
CA GLY A 30 46.20 21.21 -8.82
C GLY A 30 45.56 22.62 -8.68
N ALA A 31 46.33 23.56 -8.09
CA ALA A 31 46.10 25.01 -7.96
C ALA A 31 44.99 25.46 -6.98
N ARG A 32 45.35 25.98 -5.79
CA ARG A 32 45.73 27.38 -5.51
C ARG A 32 44.66 28.40 -5.94
N ASN A 33 43.93 28.95 -4.97
CA ASN A 33 44.03 30.38 -4.73
C ASN A 33 43.62 30.76 -3.30
N ASP A 34 44.49 31.56 -2.71
CA ASP A 34 44.39 32.23 -1.41
C ASP A 34 43.87 33.65 -1.64
N ARG A 35 43.03 34.17 -0.74
CA ARG A 35 42.87 35.60 -0.40
C ARG A 35 41.76 35.81 0.65
N SER A 36 42.21 35.80 1.90
CA SER A 36 42.15 36.92 2.85
C SER A 36 40.95 37.90 2.88
N ARG A 37 40.38 38.03 4.10
CA ARG A 37 40.20 39.26 4.94
C ARG A 37 38.83 39.96 5.04
N ARG A 38 38.42 40.03 6.34
CA ARG A 38 37.89 41.16 7.16
C ARG A 38 36.51 41.75 6.76
N GLY A 39 35.55 41.82 7.69
CA GLY A 39 35.33 42.94 8.65
C GLY A 39 34.30 43.89 8.01
N ASP A 40 33.22 44.36 8.61
CA ASP A 40 32.97 44.80 9.98
C ASP A 40 31.46 44.80 10.29
N GLU A 41 31.16 44.82 11.59
CA GLU A 41 29.89 45.27 12.17
C GLU A 41 29.60 46.74 11.80
N VAL A 42 28.32 47.15 11.85
CA VAL A 42 27.84 48.24 12.72
C VAL A 42 26.35 48.55 12.42
N SER A 43 25.62 48.70 13.51
CA SER A 43 24.29 49.28 13.70
C SER A 43 24.15 50.68 13.11
N ASP A 44 22.97 51.07 12.63
CA ASP A 44 21.95 51.74 13.46
C ASP A 44 20.88 52.43 12.58
N ARG A 45 19.66 52.47 13.11
CA ARG A 45 18.57 53.38 12.68
C ARG A 45 18.74 54.70 13.46
N PRO A 46 17.89 55.75 13.33
CA PRO A 46 16.70 55.96 12.50
C PRO A 46 16.75 57.31 11.74
N THR A 47 15.72 57.65 10.97
CA THR A 47 14.97 58.93 11.07
C THR A 47 13.76 58.90 10.13
N VAL A 48 12.73 59.58 10.59
CA VAL A 48 11.32 59.56 10.22
C VAL A 48 11.05 60.65 9.19
N HIS A 49 10.26 60.37 8.16
CA HIS A 49 9.43 61.39 7.51
C HIS A 49 8.08 60.78 7.08
N LEU A 50 7.01 61.26 7.71
CA LEU A 50 5.62 61.07 7.29
C LEU A 50 5.38 61.82 5.98
N HIS A 51 4.67 61.21 5.03
CA HIS A 51 3.47 61.77 4.40
C HIS A 51 2.79 60.72 3.50
N GLY A 52 1.45 60.71 3.48
CA GLY A 52 0.66 60.15 2.38
C GLY A 52 -0.14 58.90 2.70
N PHE A 53 -1.34 59.09 3.27
CA PHE A 53 -2.40 58.10 3.35
C PHE A 53 -2.74 57.51 1.97
N ARG A 54 -2.60 56.18 1.83
CA ARG A 54 -3.32 55.41 0.80
C ARG A 54 -3.55 53.99 1.30
N THR A 55 -4.77 53.72 1.75
CA THR A 55 -5.20 52.43 2.30
C THR A 55 -5.23 51.37 1.18
N LYS A 56 -4.18 50.55 1.09
CA LYS A 56 -4.20 49.32 0.28
C LYS A 56 -4.96 48.24 1.06
N ARG A 57 -6.17 47.92 0.59
CA ARG A 57 -6.95 46.74 1.00
C ARG A 57 -6.09 45.47 0.85
N PRO A 58 -5.92 44.64 1.89
CA PRO A 58 -5.35 43.30 1.69
C PRO A 58 -6.39 42.41 1.00
N SER A 59 -5.98 41.77 -0.10
CA SER A 59 -6.74 40.77 -0.83
C SER A 59 -6.84 39.49 0.01
N SER A 60 -7.88 39.39 0.82
CA SER A 60 -8.22 38.14 1.51
C SER A 60 -8.68 37.10 0.49
N ARG A 61 -7.80 36.19 0.06
CA ARG A 61 -8.22 34.89 -0.47
C ARG A 61 -8.82 34.10 0.69
N ARG A 62 -10.12 34.29 0.93
CA ARG A 62 -10.91 33.41 1.80
C ARG A 62 -10.94 32.02 1.16
N SER A 63 -10.13 31.09 1.67
CA SER A 63 -10.37 29.66 1.51
C SER A 63 -11.72 29.36 2.16
N ARG A 64 -12.74 29.03 1.37
CA ARG A 64 -14.01 28.52 1.91
C ARG A 64 -13.77 27.10 2.40
N ILE A 65 -13.60 26.94 3.71
CA ILE A 65 -13.74 25.66 4.37
C ILE A 65 -15.20 25.24 4.21
N ARG A 66 -15.48 24.16 3.47
CA ARG A 66 -16.83 23.59 3.34
C ARG A 66 -17.18 22.80 4.61
N THR A 67 -18.38 22.99 5.14
CA THR A 67 -18.90 22.32 6.33
C THR A 67 -19.72 21.08 5.97
N GLY A 68 -20.01 20.22 6.96
CA GLY A 68 -20.57 18.87 6.79
C GLY A 68 -21.99 18.75 6.22
N ALA A 69 -22.62 19.84 5.77
CA ALA A 69 -23.99 19.83 5.23
C ALA A 69 -24.06 19.53 3.70
N ASP A 70 -22.93 19.42 3.01
CA ASP A 70 -22.85 19.26 1.54
C ASP A 70 -22.93 17.80 1.04
N TYR A 71 -23.35 16.82 1.84
CA TYR A 71 -23.28 15.38 1.50
C TYR A 71 -24.65 14.68 1.44
N PRO A 72 -25.05 14.08 0.29
CA PRO A 72 -26.30 13.32 0.18
C PRO A 72 -26.18 11.87 0.68
N ALA A 73 -27.34 11.30 1.03
CA ALA A 73 -27.52 9.98 1.68
C ALA A 73 -27.29 8.74 0.76
N SER A 74 -27.11 7.59 1.42
CA SER A 74 -26.64 6.28 0.92
C SER A 74 -27.52 5.56 -0.12
N GLY A 75 -26.91 4.84 -1.07
CA GLY A 75 -27.58 3.97 -2.04
C GLY A 75 -26.72 2.78 -2.54
N GLY A 76 -27.36 1.67 -2.91
CA GLY A 76 -26.85 0.29 -3.04
C GLY A 76 -25.94 -0.10 -4.22
N ILE A 77 -25.72 -1.43 -4.37
CA ILE A 77 -24.72 -2.07 -5.24
C ILE A 77 -24.97 -1.82 -6.74
N PRO A 78 -23.94 -1.48 -7.55
CA PRO A 78 -24.09 -1.26 -8.99
C PRO A 78 -24.40 -2.56 -9.77
N ASN A 79 -25.26 -2.46 -10.78
CA ASN A 79 -25.65 -3.60 -11.62
C ASN A 79 -24.64 -3.91 -12.76
N ALA A 80 -24.85 -5.03 -13.45
CA ALA A 80 -23.97 -5.52 -14.52
C ALA A 80 -23.86 -4.58 -15.73
N GLU A 81 -24.89 -3.78 -16.00
CA GLU A 81 -24.91 -2.83 -17.11
C GLU A 81 -24.07 -1.58 -16.81
N GLN A 82 -24.12 -1.10 -15.57
CA GLN A 82 -23.28 -0.02 -15.06
C GLN A 82 -21.79 -0.41 -15.08
N ARG A 83 -21.46 -1.68 -14.84
CA ARG A 83 -20.09 -2.21 -14.98
C ARG A 83 -19.60 -2.21 -16.43
N ARG A 84 -20.47 -2.54 -17.40
CA ARG A 84 -20.11 -2.56 -18.84
C ARG A 84 -19.81 -1.16 -19.38
N ARG A 85 -20.59 -0.14 -19.03
CA ARG A 85 -20.38 1.25 -19.48
C ARG A 85 -19.04 1.86 -18.98
N ARG A 86 -18.47 1.33 -17.89
CA ARG A 86 -17.25 1.85 -17.24
C ARG A 86 -15.94 1.29 -17.80
N ARG A 87 -15.99 0.23 -18.60
CA ARG A 87 -14.80 -0.54 -19.03
C ARG A 87 -13.86 0.23 -19.97
N GLY A 88 -14.31 1.33 -20.57
CA GLY A 88 -13.54 2.16 -21.51
C GLY A 88 -13.18 3.57 -21.01
N GLN A 89 -13.44 3.91 -19.75
CA GLN A 89 -13.26 5.29 -19.23
C GLN A 89 -11.91 5.47 -18.53
N ARG A 90 -11.23 6.60 -18.82
CA ARG A 90 -9.99 7.07 -18.16
C ARG A 90 -10.33 8.13 -17.11
N MET A 91 -9.66 8.07 -15.95
CA MET A 91 -9.84 9.02 -14.85
C MET A 91 -8.88 10.21 -14.98
N SER A 92 -9.37 11.45 -14.89
CA SER A 92 -8.53 12.65 -14.99
C SER A 92 -7.76 12.93 -13.70
N LEU A 93 -6.45 13.12 -13.83
CA LEU A 93 -5.58 13.62 -12.76
C LEU A 93 -5.79 15.11 -12.49
N HIS A 94 -5.84 15.50 -11.21
CA HIS A 94 -5.66 16.91 -10.84
C HIS A 94 -4.14 17.17 -10.75
N HIS A 95 -3.59 17.97 -11.66
CA HIS A 95 -2.22 18.46 -11.54
C HIS A 95 -2.25 19.89 -10.99
N ALA A 96 -1.59 20.13 -9.86
CA ALA A 96 -1.22 21.50 -9.50
C ALA A 96 -0.22 22.02 -10.56
N PRO A 97 -0.21 23.31 -10.93
CA PRO A 97 0.65 23.82 -12.00
C PRO A 97 2.13 23.43 -11.82
N ASP A 98 2.80 23.17 -12.94
CA ASP A 98 4.12 22.52 -13.10
C ASP A 98 5.30 23.34 -12.55
N ARG A 99 5.31 23.59 -11.25
CA ARG A 99 6.48 24.15 -10.54
C ARG A 99 7.29 23.02 -9.94
N ARG A 100 8.28 22.46 -10.65
CA ARG A 100 9.12 21.38 -10.09
C ARG A 100 9.68 21.73 -8.70
N ILE A 101 9.49 20.84 -7.72
CA ILE A 101 10.08 20.99 -6.38
C ILE A 101 11.59 20.78 -6.47
N SER A 102 12.35 21.80 -6.05
CA SER A 102 13.82 21.79 -6.06
C SER A 102 14.38 20.77 -5.07
N ALA A 103 15.66 20.39 -5.23
CA ALA A 103 16.31 19.45 -4.30
C ALA A 103 16.42 19.99 -2.87
N SER A 104 16.69 21.30 -2.74
CA SER A 104 16.73 21.98 -1.43
C SER A 104 15.36 21.95 -0.75
N GLU A 105 14.30 22.28 -1.50
CA GLU A 105 12.93 22.24 -0.97
C GLU A 105 12.50 20.82 -0.57
N LEU A 106 12.90 19.80 -1.36
CA LEU A 106 12.65 18.41 -1.02
C LEU A 106 13.34 17.98 0.29
N THR A 107 14.56 18.48 0.52
CA THR A 107 15.32 18.24 1.75
C THR A 107 14.67 18.90 2.96
N ARG A 108 14.19 20.13 2.80
CA ARG A 108 13.41 20.85 3.82
C ARG A 108 12.13 20.10 4.17
N LEU A 109 11.36 19.68 3.16
CA LEU A 109 10.13 18.90 3.37
C LEU A 109 10.43 17.59 4.10
N ARG A 110 11.48 16.85 3.71
CA ARG A 110 11.88 15.61 4.40
C ARG A 110 12.07 15.80 5.90
N GLY A 111 12.67 16.91 6.34
CA GLY A 111 12.88 17.23 7.76
C GLY A 111 11.62 17.70 8.50
N ALA A 112 10.60 18.16 7.78
CA ALA A 112 9.37 18.69 8.35
C ALA A 112 8.21 17.67 8.43
N LEU A 113 8.32 16.52 7.77
CA LEU A 113 7.29 15.48 7.76
C LEU A 113 7.24 14.73 9.08
N SER A 114 6.05 14.61 9.66
CA SER A 114 5.80 13.80 10.85
C SER A 114 5.88 12.30 10.53
N SER A 115 5.96 11.45 11.57
CA SER A 115 5.89 9.99 11.39
C SER A 115 4.60 9.56 10.69
N ARG A 116 3.46 10.22 10.98
CA ARG A 116 2.18 9.92 10.33
C ARG A 116 2.17 10.34 8.86
N ASP A 117 2.82 11.44 8.51
CA ASP A 117 3.00 11.83 7.10
C ASP A 117 3.80 10.77 6.33
N TRP A 118 4.91 10.31 6.91
CA TRP A 118 5.73 9.24 6.32
C TRP A 118 4.96 7.93 6.17
N HIS A 119 4.12 7.57 7.14
CA HIS A 119 3.25 6.40 7.04
C HIS A 119 2.31 6.50 5.84
N VAL A 120 1.63 7.64 5.66
CA VAL A 120 0.73 7.85 4.51
C VAL A 120 1.50 7.80 3.18
N LEU A 121 2.65 8.46 3.08
CA LEU A 121 3.45 8.48 1.86
C LEU A 121 3.97 7.08 1.48
N ARG A 122 4.48 6.32 2.45
CA ARG A 122 4.96 4.95 2.21
C ARG A 122 3.81 4.01 1.83
N PHE A 123 2.64 4.18 2.45
CA PHE A 123 1.44 3.43 2.10
C PHE A 123 1.04 3.66 0.63
N LEU A 124 1.02 4.92 0.18
CA LEU A 124 0.73 5.25 -1.22
C LEU A 124 1.86 4.82 -2.18
N ALA A 125 3.11 4.75 -1.72
CA ALA A 125 4.22 4.19 -2.50
C ALA A 125 4.00 2.70 -2.77
N GLN A 126 3.66 1.96 -1.72
CA GLN A 126 3.43 0.51 -1.73
C GLN A 126 2.18 0.15 -2.53
N PHE A 127 1.02 0.74 -2.20
CA PHE A 127 -0.28 0.36 -2.77
C PHE A 127 -0.69 1.15 -4.02
N ARG A 128 0.07 2.18 -4.41
CA ARG A 128 -0.21 3.08 -5.54
C ARG A 128 -1.44 3.98 -5.37
N TYR A 129 -2.59 3.44 -4.98
CA TYR A 129 -3.85 4.17 -4.79
C TYR A 129 -4.52 3.77 -3.47
N ALA A 130 -5.11 4.75 -2.78
CA ALA A 130 -5.94 4.50 -1.61
C ALA A 130 -7.05 5.53 -1.47
N SER A 131 -8.20 5.12 -0.93
CA SER A 131 -9.26 6.04 -0.54
C SER A 131 -8.96 6.74 0.80
N THR A 132 -9.60 7.88 1.06
CA THR A 132 -9.56 8.52 2.39
C THR A 132 -9.96 7.54 3.50
N GLY A 133 -10.96 6.68 3.27
CA GLY A 133 -11.43 5.70 4.26
C GLY A 133 -10.41 4.59 4.56
N GLN A 134 -9.68 4.13 3.55
CA GLN A 134 -8.60 3.16 3.72
C GLN A 134 -7.44 3.76 4.53
N ILE A 135 -7.02 4.99 4.20
CA ILE A 135 -5.95 5.69 4.94
C ILE A 135 -6.36 5.94 6.39
N ARG A 136 -7.61 6.38 6.61
CA ARG A 136 -8.15 6.61 7.96
C ARG A 136 -8.09 5.33 8.79
N ARG A 137 -8.68 4.24 8.29
CA ARG A 137 -8.71 2.94 8.98
C ARG A 137 -7.32 2.39 9.29
N ARG A 138 -6.33 2.69 8.44
CA ARG A 138 -4.96 2.22 8.67
C ARG A 138 -4.16 3.01 9.70
N TYR A 139 -4.33 4.34 9.78
CA TYR A 139 -3.41 5.23 10.53
C TYR A 139 -4.05 6.25 11.48
N PHE A 140 -5.39 6.32 11.51
CA PHE A 140 -6.16 7.29 12.30
C PHE A 140 -7.18 6.57 13.18
N VAL A 141 -6.76 5.50 13.86
CA VAL A 141 -7.62 4.64 14.69
C VAL A 141 -7.84 5.19 16.10
N ASP A 142 -6.88 5.95 16.64
CA ASP A 142 -6.92 6.45 18.03
C ASP A 142 -7.65 7.80 18.14
N HIS A 143 -8.94 7.84 17.82
CA HIS A 143 -9.75 9.06 17.91
C HIS A 143 -11.07 8.81 18.64
N THR A 144 -11.53 9.83 19.36
CA THR A 144 -12.77 9.79 20.16
C THR A 144 -14.05 9.57 19.34
N SER A 145 -14.02 9.84 18.04
CA SER A 145 -15.13 9.55 17.12
C SER A 145 -14.66 9.39 15.68
N GLN A 146 -15.48 8.74 14.87
CA GLN A 146 -15.23 8.58 13.43
C GLN A 146 -15.11 9.94 12.70
N ASP A 147 -15.86 10.95 13.12
CA ASP A 147 -15.77 12.30 12.56
C ASP A 147 -14.48 13.00 12.94
N ALA A 148 -13.99 12.79 14.16
CA ALA A 148 -12.69 13.29 14.59
C ALA A 148 -11.57 12.64 13.78
N ALA A 149 -11.60 11.31 13.62
CA ALA A 149 -10.66 10.57 12.77
C ALA A 149 -10.67 11.05 11.31
N THR A 150 -11.87 11.27 10.75
CA THR A 150 -12.04 11.72 9.37
C THR A 150 -11.48 13.14 9.18
N ARG A 151 -11.77 14.06 10.10
CA ARG A 151 -11.20 15.42 10.07
C ARG A 151 -9.67 15.41 10.22
N ALA A 152 -9.12 14.58 11.13
CA ALA A 152 -7.68 14.43 11.28
C ALA A 152 -7.03 13.87 10.02
N THR A 153 -7.66 12.88 9.39
CA THR A 153 -7.20 12.29 8.12
C THR A 153 -7.15 13.34 7.01
N LEU A 154 -8.24 14.09 6.81
CA LEU A 154 -8.30 15.13 5.78
C LEU A 154 -7.26 16.23 6.00
N ARG A 155 -7.05 16.69 7.25
CA ARG A 155 -5.99 17.69 7.53
C ARG A 155 -4.60 17.23 7.11
N VAL A 156 -4.27 15.95 7.34
CA VAL A 156 -2.98 15.38 6.89
C VAL A 156 -2.93 15.30 5.37
N LEU A 157 -3.98 14.80 4.73
CA LEU A 157 -4.03 14.66 3.28
C LEU A 157 -3.98 16.01 2.56
N ASP A 158 -4.73 17.01 3.04
CA ASP A 158 -4.74 18.37 2.49
C ASP A 158 -3.35 19.02 2.63
N ARG A 159 -2.68 18.88 3.79
CA ARG A 159 -1.30 19.37 3.96
C ARG A 159 -0.32 18.69 3.00
N LEU A 160 -0.38 17.37 2.86
CA LEU A 160 0.48 16.64 1.92
C LEU A 160 0.20 17.02 0.46
N PHE A 161 -1.07 17.31 0.15
CA PHE A 161 -1.51 17.79 -1.16
C PHE A 161 -1.00 19.21 -1.45
N GLU A 162 -1.08 20.12 -0.47
CA GLU A 162 -0.52 21.48 -0.56
C GLU A 162 1.00 21.47 -0.75
N HIS A 163 1.71 20.54 -0.10
CA HIS A 163 3.13 20.29 -0.32
C HIS A 163 3.43 19.53 -1.61
N ARG A 164 2.40 19.16 -2.39
CA ARG A 164 2.51 18.42 -3.66
C ARG A 164 3.29 17.11 -3.53
N LEU A 165 3.13 16.46 -2.38
CA LEU A 165 3.66 15.12 -2.13
C LEU A 165 2.65 14.06 -2.57
N ILE A 166 1.36 14.38 -2.50
CA ILE A 166 0.26 13.55 -3.01
C ILE A 166 -0.62 14.36 -3.94
N THR A 167 -1.36 13.68 -4.79
CA THR A 167 -2.48 14.23 -5.54
C THR A 167 -3.67 13.26 -5.50
N ARG A 168 -4.76 13.60 -6.18
CA ARG A 168 -6.01 12.86 -6.17
C ARG A 168 -6.63 12.75 -7.56
N LEU A 169 -7.32 11.64 -7.80
CA LEU A 169 -8.15 11.45 -8.99
C LEU A 169 -9.48 12.20 -8.82
N GLU A 170 -9.90 12.95 -9.85
CA GLU A 170 -11.23 13.55 -9.86
C GLU A 170 -12.29 12.47 -10.06
N ARG A 171 -13.16 12.27 -9.05
CA ARG A 171 -14.30 11.36 -9.21
C ARG A 171 -15.33 12.01 -10.14
N ARG A 172 -15.58 11.40 -11.32
CA ARG A 172 -16.89 11.55 -11.97
C ARG A 172 -17.89 10.60 -11.30
N VAL A 173 -19.05 11.17 -10.97
CA VAL A 173 -20.13 10.63 -10.15
C VAL A 173 -20.62 9.26 -10.64
N GLY A 174 -20.88 8.35 -9.69
CA GLY A 174 -21.65 7.13 -9.91
C GLY A 174 -21.19 5.92 -9.10
N GLY A 175 -21.99 5.49 -8.11
CA GLY A 175 -22.09 4.12 -7.61
C GLY A 175 -20.80 3.40 -7.15
N TYR A 176 -20.41 3.64 -5.90
CA TYR A 176 -19.95 2.60 -4.98
C TYR A 176 -20.73 2.84 -3.67
N PRO A 177 -21.34 1.83 -3.06
CA PRO A 177 -22.03 2.00 -1.78
C PRO A 177 -20.96 2.28 -0.72
N HIS A 178 -21.32 2.95 0.37
CA HIS A 178 -20.46 3.45 1.46
C HIS A 178 -19.96 4.90 1.28
N GLY A 179 -20.88 5.83 1.59
CA GLY A 179 -20.65 6.99 2.47
C GLY A 179 -19.55 8.00 2.12
N SER A 180 -19.96 9.25 1.85
CA SER A 180 -19.16 10.47 1.64
C SER A 180 -18.16 10.39 0.47
N ALA A 181 -18.03 11.47 -0.29
CA ALA A 181 -17.19 11.50 -1.49
C ALA A 181 -15.69 11.33 -1.14
N ALA A 182 -15.22 10.09 -1.03
CA ALA A 182 -13.82 9.81 -0.74
C ALA A 182 -12.98 10.03 -2.01
N TYR A 183 -12.04 10.97 -1.94
CA TYR A 183 -10.98 11.10 -2.94
C TYR A 183 -10.14 9.81 -2.98
N ILE A 184 -9.65 9.49 -4.17
CA ILE A 184 -8.63 8.45 -4.36
C ILE A 184 -7.29 9.16 -4.47
N TRP A 185 -6.42 8.89 -3.51
CA TRP A 185 -5.11 9.52 -3.36
C TRP A 185 -4.01 8.66 -3.95
N HIS A 186 -2.98 9.31 -4.46
CA HIS A 186 -1.73 8.69 -4.88
C HIS A 186 -0.58 9.67 -4.76
N LEU A 187 0.67 9.18 -4.87
CA LEU A 187 1.84 10.04 -4.85
C LEU A 187 1.86 11.00 -6.06
N ASP A 188 2.25 12.24 -5.79
CA ASP A 188 2.71 13.16 -6.83
C ASP A 188 4.23 12.97 -7.04
N ALA A 189 4.79 13.61 -8.06
CA ALA A 189 6.18 13.48 -8.47
C ALA A 189 7.20 13.71 -7.35
N ALA A 190 6.92 14.59 -6.38
CA ALA A 190 7.82 14.84 -5.25
C ALA A 190 7.69 13.78 -4.16
N GLY A 191 6.47 13.30 -3.86
CA GLY A 191 6.27 12.19 -2.93
C GLY A 191 6.88 10.89 -3.45
N GLU A 192 6.79 10.64 -4.76
CA GLU A 192 7.46 9.53 -5.43
C GLU A 192 8.99 9.62 -5.26
N ARG A 193 9.58 10.80 -5.48
CA ARG A 193 11.03 11.01 -5.25
C ARG A 193 11.45 10.83 -3.80
N LEU A 194 10.59 11.16 -2.83
CA LEU A 194 10.88 11.00 -1.40
C LEU A 194 10.86 9.55 -0.94
N THR A 195 9.97 8.75 -1.52
CA THR A 195 9.71 7.37 -1.08
C THR A 195 10.43 6.32 -1.93
N ARG A 196 10.85 6.68 -3.15
CA ARG A 196 11.56 5.79 -4.05
C ARG A 196 12.95 5.40 -3.53
N THR A 197 13.22 4.11 -3.49
CA THR A 197 14.56 3.55 -3.29
C THR A 197 15.49 3.99 -4.42
N LYS A 198 16.76 4.27 -4.13
CA LYS A 198 17.73 4.86 -5.08
C LYS A 198 17.78 4.15 -6.45
N ASP A 199 17.72 2.83 -6.44
CA ASP A 199 17.88 1.99 -7.64
C ASP A 199 16.56 1.60 -8.31
N ALA A 200 15.42 1.98 -7.73
CA ALA A 200 14.13 1.67 -8.31
C ALA A 200 13.81 2.59 -9.50
N PRO A 201 13.17 2.07 -10.57
CA PRO A 201 12.72 2.90 -11.68
C PRO A 201 11.70 3.94 -11.20
N ARG A 202 11.72 5.12 -11.82
CA ARG A 202 10.74 6.17 -11.52
C ARG A 202 9.33 5.70 -11.85
N ARG A 203 8.42 5.76 -10.88
CA ARG A 203 7.01 5.44 -11.11
C ARG A 203 6.29 6.66 -11.68
N ARG A 204 5.64 6.50 -12.84
CA ARG A 204 4.74 7.53 -13.40
C ARG A 204 3.30 7.15 -13.07
N TYR A 205 2.61 8.04 -12.37
CA TYR A 205 1.19 7.94 -12.10
C TYR A 205 0.46 8.65 -13.23
N ALA A 206 0.01 7.89 -14.24
CA ALA A 206 -0.86 8.37 -15.31
C ALA A 206 -2.33 8.02 -15.00
N ASP A 207 -3.26 8.64 -15.72
CA ASP A 207 -4.70 8.36 -15.67
C ASP A 207 -4.97 6.84 -15.78
N PRO A 208 -5.34 6.16 -14.68
CA PRO A 208 -5.52 4.72 -14.71
C PRO A 208 -6.81 4.35 -15.44
N ALA A 209 -6.78 3.22 -16.13
CA ALA A 209 -8.02 2.58 -16.60
C ALA A 209 -8.84 2.13 -15.38
N TRP A 210 -10.17 2.26 -15.46
CA TRP A 210 -11.06 1.95 -14.35
C TRP A 210 -10.89 0.53 -13.76
N PRO A 211 -10.79 -0.56 -14.56
CA PRO A 211 -10.61 -1.90 -14.01
C PRO A 211 -9.30 -2.06 -13.23
N PHE A 212 -8.22 -1.42 -13.68
CA PHE A 212 -6.93 -1.42 -12.99
C PHE A 212 -7.04 -0.68 -11.65
N LEU A 213 -7.69 0.49 -11.63
CA LEU A 213 -7.91 1.26 -10.41
C LEU A 213 -8.76 0.50 -9.38
N GLU A 214 -9.86 -0.12 -9.82
CA GLU A 214 -10.71 -0.94 -8.93
C GLU A 214 -9.96 -2.14 -8.37
N HIS A 215 -9.12 -2.80 -9.18
CA HIS A 215 -8.29 -3.91 -8.73
C HIS A 215 -7.29 -3.45 -7.68
N THR A 216 -6.51 -2.40 -7.98
CA THR A 216 -5.54 -1.84 -7.02
C THR A 216 -6.20 -1.39 -5.71
N LEU A 217 -7.37 -0.74 -5.77
CA LEU A 217 -8.08 -0.34 -4.55
C LEU A 217 -8.58 -1.54 -3.74
N GLN A 218 -8.92 -2.65 -4.39
CA GLN A 218 -9.31 -3.89 -3.71
C GLN A 218 -8.10 -4.57 -3.06
N ILE A 219 -6.93 -4.53 -3.69
CA ILE A 219 -5.65 -4.93 -3.07
C ILE A 219 -5.39 -4.13 -1.80
N THR A 220 -5.51 -2.80 -1.89
CA THR A 220 -5.39 -1.90 -0.73
C THR A 220 -6.43 -2.24 0.35
N GLU A 221 -7.66 -2.55 -0.04
CA GLU A 221 -8.73 -2.92 0.90
C GLU A 221 -8.39 -4.19 1.67
N THR A 222 -7.98 -5.26 0.98
CA THR A 222 -7.60 -6.53 1.59
C THR A 222 -6.42 -6.37 2.56
N ALA A 223 -5.43 -5.54 2.21
CA ALA A 223 -4.32 -5.23 3.11
C ALA A 223 -4.75 -4.46 4.37
N VAL A 224 -5.67 -3.49 4.23
CA VAL A 224 -6.23 -2.77 5.38
C VAL A 224 -6.99 -3.72 6.29
N GLN A 225 -7.86 -4.58 5.74
CA GLN A 225 -8.60 -5.58 6.51
C GLN A 225 -7.66 -6.56 7.24
N LEU A 226 -6.55 -6.95 6.60
CA LEU A 226 -5.55 -7.81 7.24
C LEU A 226 -4.89 -7.13 8.45
N HIS A 227 -4.57 -5.83 8.34
CA HIS A 227 -4.04 -5.07 9.46
C HIS A 227 -5.08 -4.81 10.56
N GLU A 228 -6.35 -4.58 10.20
CA GLU A 228 -7.46 -4.44 11.17
C GLU A 228 -7.68 -5.75 11.94
N LEU A 229 -7.64 -6.88 11.24
CA LEU A 229 -7.69 -8.20 11.86
C LEU A 229 -6.50 -8.37 12.82
N ALA A 230 -5.29 -8.08 12.39
CA ALA A 230 -4.11 -8.22 13.25
C ALA A 230 -4.11 -7.27 14.45
N ALA A 231 -4.69 -6.08 14.34
CA ALA A 231 -4.78 -5.17 15.48
C ALA A 231 -5.84 -5.56 16.51
N SER A 232 -6.85 -6.35 16.11
CA SER A 232 -7.99 -6.75 16.95
C SER A 232 -7.90 -8.19 17.47
N ASN A 233 -6.86 -8.91 17.08
CA ASN A 233 -6.57 -10.29 17.47
C ASN A 233 -5.09 -10.34 17.86
N ASP A 234 -4.64 -11.30 18.66
CA ASP A 234 -3.23 -11.43 19.05
C ASP A 234 -2.34 -11.93 17.89
N LEU A 235 -2.33 -11.19 16.79
CA LEU A 235 -1.67 -11.48 15.53
C LEU A 235 -0.80 -10.30 15.10
N GLU A 236 0.22 -10.58 14.30
CA GLU A 236 1.11 -9.59 13.73
C GLU A 236 1.24 -9.81 12.21
N VAL A 237 1.05 -8.76 11.41
CA VAL A 237 1.41 -8.82 9.98
C VAL A 237 2.91 -8.53 9.86
N SER A 238 3.74 -9.57 9.99
CA SER A 238 5.20 -9.44 10.04
C SER A 238 5.84 -9.19 8.66
N ARG A 239 5.16 -9.57 7.57
CA ARG A 239 5.55 -9.22 6.19
C ARG A 239 4.32 -9.03 5.32
N LEU A 240 4.35 -8.01 4.47
CA LEU A 240 3.33 -7.76 3.45
C LEU A 240 3.98 -7.18 2.19
N ASP A 241 4.08 -7.99 1.14
CA ASP A 241 4.57 -7.58 -0.16
C ASP A 241 3.36 -7.40 -1.11
N VAL A 242 3.37 -6.32 -1.88
CA VAL A 242 2.35 -6.01 -2.90
C VAL A 242 3.01 -6.07 -4.27
N GLU A 243 2.27 -6.39 -5.33
CA GLU A 243 2.87 -6.36 -6.67
C GLU A 243 3.59 -5.03 -6.99
N PRO A 244 4.81 -5.07 -7.56
CA PRO A 244 5.53 -6.24 -8.06
C PRO A 244 6.42 -6.97 -7.02
N ASP A 245 6.51 -6.49 -5.77
CA ASP A 245 7.40 -7.05 -4.75
C ASP A 245 6.98 -8.47 -4.31
N SER A 246 5.70 -8.81 -4.50
CA SER A 246 5.15 -10.16 -4.30
C SER A 246 5.54 -11.15 -5.41
N TRP A 247 6.09 -10.70 -6.54
CA TRP A 247 6.39 -11.57 -7.68
C TRP A 247 7.58 -12.51 -7.40
N ARG A 248 7.55 -13.72 -7.95
CA ARG A 248 8.60 -14.73 -7.76
C ARG A 248 9.03 -15.31 -9.10
N SER A 249 10.29 -15.07 -9.47
CA SER A 249 10.88 -15.67 -10.67
C SER A 249 11.28 -17.13 -10.42
N PHE A 250 11.00 -18.02 -11.38
CA PHE A 250 11.37 -19.43 -11.30
C PHE A 250 11.66 -20.03 -12.68
N LEU A 251 12.29 -21.20 -12.68
CA LEU A 251 12.49 -21.99 -13.89
C LEU A 251 11.39 -23.04 -13.98
N THR A 252 10.78 -23.17 -15.16
CA THR A 252 9.84 -24.26 -15.45
C THR A 252 10.60 -25.59 -15.52
N PRO A 253 9.91 -26.75 -15.43
CA PRO A 253 10.56 -28.06 -15.61
C PRO A 253 11.32 -28.18 -16.94
N GLN A 254 10.90 -27.44 -17.97
CA GLN A 254 11.54 -27.39 -19.29
C GLN A 254 12.69 -26.36 -19.38
N GLY A 255 13.11 -25.77 -18.26
CA GLY A 255 14.22 -24.79 -18.20
C GLY A 255 13.86 -23.36 -18.62
N GLY A 256 12.59 -23.07 -18.95
CA GLY A 256 12.13 -21.74 -19.31
C GLY A 256 12.01 -20.81 -18.09
N LYS A 257 12.26 -19.51 -18.27
CA LYS A 257 12.03 -18.51 -17.21
C LYS A 257 10.54 -18.19 -17.12
N ALA A 258 9.98 -18.29 -15.91
CA ALA A 258 8.61 -17.91 -15.58
C ALA A 258 8.59 -16.98 -14.36
N ILE A 259 7.49 -16.25 -14.19
CA ILE A 259 7.26 -15.37 -13.04
C ILE A 259 5.88 -15.69 -12.49
N LEU A 260 5.82 -16.10 -11.22
CA LEU A 260 4.59 -16.12 -10.45
C LEU A 260 4.28 -14.69 -10.00
N LYS A 261 3.04 -14.24 -10.17
CA LYS A 261 2.63 -12.85 -9.92
C LYS A 261 1.43 -12.78 -8.95
N PRO A 262 1.62 -13.07 -7.66
CA PRO A 262 0.58 -12.88 -6.66
C PRO A 262 0.21 -11.40 -6.54
N ASP A 263 -1.05 -11.06 -6.32
CA ASP A 263 -1.42 -9.68 -5.94
C ASP A 263 -0.75 -9.26 -4.62
N LEU A 264 -0.76 -10.18 -3.63
CA LEU A 264 -0.11 -9.99 -2.33
C LEU A 264 0.65 -11.24 -1.89
N PHE A 265 1.71 -11.02 -1.12
CA PHE A 265 2.27 -12.03 -0.21
C PHE A 265 2.19 -11.50 1.22
N ALA A 266 1.72 -12.31 2.16
CA ALA A 266 1.62 -11.94 3.57
C ALA A 266 2.20 -13.02 4.48
N THR A 267 2.83 -12.59 5.57
CA THR A 267 3.09 -13.44 6.74
C THR A 267 2.32 -12.88 7.91
N VAL A 268 1.43 -13.70 8.47
CA VAL A 268 0.64 -13.40 9.67
C VAL A 268 1.18 -14.28 10.78
N SER A 269 1.69 -13.67 11.83
CA SER A 269 2.35 -14.36 12.93
C SER A 269 1.45 -14.32 14.17
N SER A 270 1.23 -15.48 14.80
CA SER A 270 0.66 -15.58 16.14
C SER A 270 1.79 -15.72 17.18
N ALA A 271 1.47 -16.06 18.42
CA ALA A 271 2.47 -16.39 19.43
C ALA A 271 3.37 -17.55 18.98
N ASP A 272 2.77 -18.60 18.42
CA ASP A 272 3.42 -19.89 18.20
C ASP A 272 3.75 -20.18 16.73
N TYR A 273 3.09 -19.52 15.78
CA TYR A 273 3.20 -19.87 14.37
C TYR A 273 3.27 -18.67 13.43
N ASP A 274 3.98 -18.87 12.31
CA ASP A 274 3.93 -18.02 11.13
C ASP A 274 3.04 -18.69 10.06
N ASP A 275 1.96 -17.99 9.67
CA ASP A 275 1.11 -18.33 8.54
C ASP A 275 1.55 -17.54 7.30
N HIS A 276 1.96 -18.26 6.25
CA HIS A 276 2.36 -17.65 4.98
C HIS A 276 1.27 -17.77 3.91
N TRP A 277 0.96 -16.65 3.25
CA TRP A 277 -0.10 -16.55 2.25
C TRP A 277 0.39 -15.88 0.96
N TYR A 278 0.11 -16.49 -0.17
CA TYR A 278 -0.10 -15.78 -1.42
C TYR A 278 -1.59 -15.47 -1.54
N ILE A 279 -1.96 -14.22 -1.84
CA ILE A 279 -3.37 -13.82 -1.93
C ILE A 279 -3.62 -13.28 -3.33
N GLU A 280 -4.66 -13.80 -3.98
CA GLU A 280 -5.14 -13.38 -5.28
C GLU A 280 -6.53 -12.76 -5.14
N ILE A 281 -6.74 -11.60 -5.74
CA ILE A 281 -7.96 -10.82 -5.63
C ILE A 281 -8.66 -10.81 -6.99
N ASP A 282 -9.76 -11.54 -7.10
CA ASP A 282 -10.51 -11.55 -8.35
C ASP A 282 -11.67 -10.54 -8.30
N ARG A 283 -11.79 -9.73 -9.34
CA ARG A 283 -12.87 -8.75 -9.51
C ARG A 283 -14.08 -9.29 -10.27
N GLY A 284 -14.04 -10.57 -10.67
CA GLY A 284 -15.02 -11.20 -11.54
C GLY A 284 -14.84 -10.85 -13.01
N THR A 285 -13.69 -10.28 -13.38
CA THR A 285 -13.38 -9.83 -14.74
C THR A 285 -12.70 -10.91 -15.59
N GLU A 286 -12.04 -11.87 -14.94
CA GLU A 286 -11.34 -12.96 -15.60
C GLU A 286 -12.25 -14.16 -15.84
N THR A 287 -11.92 -14.99 -16.82
CA THR A 287 -12.65 -16.23 -17.09
C THR A 287 -12.07 -17.36 -16.24
N LEU A 288 -12.86 -18.42 -16.01
CA LEU A 288 -12.41 -19.58 -15.24
C LEU A 288 -11.11 -20.22 -15.79
N PRO A 289 -10.90 -20.36 -17.13
CA PRO A 289 -9.63 -20.83 -17.67
C PRO A 289 -8.41 -19.96 -17.31
N VAL A 290 -8.59 -18.63 -17.18
CA VAL A 290 -7.52 -17.73 -16.75
C VAL A 290 -7.16 -17.99 -15.30
N LEU A 291 -8.17 -18.11 -14.41
CA LEU A 291 -7.95 -18.45 -13.00
C LEU A 291 -7.23 -19.81 -12.84
N LEU A 292 -7.62 -20.82 -13.63
CA LEU A 292 -6.96 -22.13 -13.62
C LEU A 292 -5.52 -22.06 -14.11
N THR A 293 -5.24 -21.21 -15.10
CA THR A 293 -3.86 -20.98 -15.56
C THR A 293 -2.99 -20.42 -14.44
N GLN A 294 -3.51 -19.48 -13.64
CA GLN A 294 -2.81 -18.98 -12.46
C GLN A 294 -2.65 -20.06 -11.38
N CYS A 295 -3.67 -20.88 -11.12
CA CYS A 295 -3.56 -22.02 -10.19
C CYS A 295 -2.46 -23.01 -10.63
N ARG A 296 -2.37 -23.30 -11.94
CA ARG A 296 -1.30 -24.15 -12.49
C ARG A 296 0.08 -23.50 -12.36
N ALA A 297 0.18 -22.17 -12.47
CA ALA A 297 1.42 -21.45 -12.21
C ALA A 297 1.88 -21.59 -10.74
N TYR A 298 0.96 -21.52 -9.78
CA TYR A 298 1.26 -21.84 -8.37
C TYR A 298 1.71 -23.28 -8.17
N ALA A 299 1.02 -24.24 -8.80
CA ALA A 299 1.41 -25.65 -8.74
C ALA A 299 2.81 -25.89 -9.32
N ALA A 300 3.13 -25.26 -10.45
CA ALA A 300 4.45 -25.30 -11.06
C ALA A 300 5.52 -24.67 -10.16
N TYR A 301 5.25 -23.47 -9.60
CA TYR A 301 6.16 -22.81 -8.68
C TYR A 301 6.40 -23.65 -7.41
N ARG A 302 5.35 -24.28 -6.86
CA ARG A 302 5.45 -25.18 -5.71
C ARG A 302 6.40 -26.35 -5.96
N ARG A 303 6.35 -26.96 -7.15
CA ARG A 303 7.23 -28.08 -7.52
C ARG A 303 8.71 -27.70 -7.49
N THR A 304 9.06 -26.43 -7.67
CA THR A 304 10.45 -25.96 -7.59
C THR A 304 11.05 -26.02 -6.18
N GLY A 305 10.23 -26.14 -5.13
CA GLY A 305 10.68 -26.11 -3.74
C GLY A 305 11.18 -24.74 -3.24
N ARG A 306 11.27 -23.71 -4.11
CA ARG A 306 11.83 -22.39 -3.76
C ARG A 306 11.11 -21.72 -2.60
N ALA A 307 9.78 -21.69 -2.62
CA ALA A 307 9.01 -21.10 -1.52
C ALA A 307 9.20 -21.86 -0.20
N ARG A 308 9.37 -23.19 -0.25
CA ARG A 308 9.69 -23.99 0.94
C ARG A 308 11.09 -23.66 1.46
N ALA A 309 12.07 -23.46 0.57
CA ALA A 309 13.40 -23.04 0.98
C ALA A 309 13.40 -21.62 1.60
N GLU A 310 12.60 -20.70 1.04
CA GLU A 310 12.48 -19.32 1.53
C GLU A 310 11.72 -19.23 2.87
N HIS A 311 10.58 -19.92 2.99
CA HIS A 311 9.65 -19.75 4.10
C HIS A 311 9.56 -20.97 5.03
N GLY A 312 10.27 -22.07 4.76
CA GLY A 312 10.16 -23.35 5.46
C GLY A 312 8.94 -24.19 5.05
N VAL A 313 7.89 -23.55 4.55
CA VAL A 313 6.65 -24.17 4.03
C VAL A 313 6.27 -23.52 2.70
N PHE A 314 5.41 -24.17 1.93
CA PHE A 314 4.79 -23.50 0.78
C PHE A 314 3.63 -22.63 1.31
N PRO A 315 3.61 -21.31 1.03
CA PRO A 315 2.50 -20.44 1.41
C PRO A 315 1.19 -20.92 0.80
N ARG A 316 0.07 -20.85 1.55
CA ARG A 316 -1.25 -21.13 0.97
C ARG A 316 -1.62 -20.06 -0.05
N VAL A 317 -2.42 -20.43 -1.03
CA VAL A 317 -2.95 -19.54 -2.06
C VAL A 317 -4.41 -19.23 -1.72
N LEU A 318 -4.66 -18.00 -1.27
CA LEU A 318 -5.99 -17.52 -0.90
C LEU A 318 -6.59 -16.69 -2.05
N TRP A 319 -7.64 -17.22 -2.66
CA TRP A 319 -8.47 -16.52 -3.63
C TRP A 319 -9.59 -15.76 -2.95
N VAL A 320 -9.59 -14.43 -3.09
CA VAL A 320 -10.69 -13.56 -2.67
C VAL A 320 -11.55 -13.26 -3.89
N LEU A 321 -12.76 -13.84 -3.93
CA LEU A 321 -13.66 -13.85 -5.10
C LEU A 321 -14.94 -13.08 -4.78
N PRO A 322 -15.54 -12.36 -5.75
CA PRO A 322 -16.61 -11.40 -5.48
C PRO A 322 -17.95 -12.02 -5.08
N THR A 323 -18.14 -13.33 -5.30
CA THR A 323 -19.41 -14.01 -4.99
C THR A 323 -19.20 -15.46 -4.58
N GLN A 324 -20.09 -15.98 -3.74
CA GLN A 324 -20.07 -17.39 -3.33
C GLN A 324 -20.22 -18.35 -4.53
N ARG A 325 -20.99 -17.99 -5.56
CA ARG A 325 -21.09 -18.78 -6.80
C ARG A 325 -19.74 -18.93 -7.48
N ARG A 326 -18.92 -17.87 -7.49
CA ARG A 326 -17.61 -17.89 -8.12
C ARG A 326 -16.58 -18.66 -7.28
N VAL A 327 -16.66 -18.57 -5.96
CA VAL A 327 -15.95 -19.45 -5.01
C VAL A 327 -16.23 -20.92 -5.34
N ALA A 328 -17.50 -21.32 -5.36
CA ALA A 328 -17.88 -22.71 -5.62
C ALA A 328 -17.41 -23.20 -7.00
N ARG A 329 -17.51 -22.35 -8.05
CA ARG A 329 -17.04 -22.71 -9.39
C ARG A 329 -15.52 -22.90 -9.47
N LEU A 330 -14.74 -22.03 -8.82
CA LEU A 330 -13.29 -22.18 -8.84
C LEU A 330 -12.86 -23.41 -8.02
N GLN A 331 -13.46 -23.63 -6.85
CA GLN A 331 -13.18 -24.80 -6.02
C GLN A 331 -13.49 -26.11 -6.77
N ALA A 332 -14.67 -26.22 -7.38
CA ALA A 332 -15.04 -27.40 -8.16
C ALA A 332 -14.07 -27.65 -9.33
N ALA A 333 -13.62 -26.58 -10.00
CA ALA A 333 -12.67 -26.69 -11.09
C ALA A 333 -11.25 -27.06 -10.63
N ILE A 334 -10.83 -26.61 -9.45
CA ILE A 334 -9.55 -27.01 -8.84
C ILE A 334 -9.61 -28.49 -8.43
N ALA A 335 -10.70 -28.92 -7.78
CA ALA A 335 -10.88 -30.31 -7.36
C ALA A 335 -10.98 -31.29 -8.54
N ALA A 336 -11.53 -30.84 -9.67
CA ALA A 336 -11.64 -31.65 -10.89
C ALA A 336 -10.34 -31.73 -11.70
N ASP A 337 -9.32 -30.90 -11.41
CA ASP A 337 -8.04 -30.90 -12.13
C ASP A 337 -7.01 -31.74 -11.34
N PRO A 338 -6.66 -32.96 -11.80
CA PRO A 338 -5.77 -33.86 -11.08
C PRO A 338 -4.33 -33.33 -10.95
N ASP A 339 -3.94 -32.35 -11.76
CA ASP A 339 -2.61 -31.74 -11.71
C ASP A 339 -2.50 -30.61 -10.67
N LEU A 340 -3.63 -30.22 -10.06
CA LEU A 340 -3.71 -29.17 -9.04
C LEU A 340 -3.73 -29.75 -7.62
N PRO A 341 -2.77 -29.36 -6.75
CA PRO A 341 -2.77 -29.80 -5.36
C PRO A 341 -3.81 -29.01 -4.55
N GLU A 342 -5.08 -29.43 -4.57
CA GLU A 342 -6.25 -28.74 -3.97
C GLU A 342 -5.94 -28.10 -2.61
N ARG A 343 -5.31 -28.85 -1.69
CA ARG A 343 -4.98 -28.43 -0.32
C ARG A 343 -4.15 -27.15 -0.17
N ILE A 344 -3.52 -26.64 -1.23
CA ILE A 344 -2.80 -25.37 -1.16
C ILE A 344 -3.72 -24.18 -1.46
N PHE A 345 -4.88 -24.41 -2.06
CA PHE A 345 -5.81 -23.36 -2.46
C PHE A 345 -6.91 -23.21 -1.41
N THR A 346 -7.29 -21.96 -1.14
CA THR A 346 -8.42 -21.61 -0.31
C THR A 346 -9.19 -20.52 -1.04
N CYS A 347 -10.50 -20.67 -1.21
CA CYS A 347 -11.33 -19.73 -1.95
C CYS A 347 -12.39 -19.15 -1.03
N VAL A 348 -12.46 -17.81 -0.94
CA VAL A 348 -13.36 -17.11 -0.02
C VAL A 348 -14.00 -15.91 -0.70
N THR A 349 -15.08 -15.41 -0.11
CA THR A 349 -15.57 -14.06 -0.42
C THR A 349 -14.91 -13.04 0.51
N PRO A 350 -14.94 -11.73 0.19
CA PRO A 350 -14.41 -10.69 1.08
C PRO A 350 -14.95 -10.76 2.50
N GLU A 351 -16.23 -11.11 2.68
CA GLU A 351 -16.88 -11.21 4.00
C GLU A 351 -16.31 -12.35 4.85
N LYS A 352 -15.79 -13.41 4.20
CA LYS A 352 -15.19 -14.59 4.85
C LYS A 352 -13.67 -14.49 4.98
N PHE A 353 -13.06 -13.43 4.47
CA PHE A 353 -11.61 -13.23 4.49
C PHE A 353 -11.05 -13.25 5.92
N ALA A 354 -11.58 -12.39 6.79
CA ALA A 354 -11.13 -12.26 8.17
C ALA A 354 -11.24 -13.58 8.96
N ALA A 355 -12.38 -14.26 8.86
CA ALA A 355 -12.61 -15.54 9.52
C ALA A 355 -11.65 -16.64 9.03
N THR A 356 -11.30 -16.62 7.74
CA THR A 356 -10.39 -17.61 7.14
C THR A 356 -8.95 -17.42 7.60
N ILE A 357 -8.50 -16.16 7.73
CA ILE A 357 -7.16 -15.89 8.28
C ILE A 357 -7.10 -16.31 9.76
N ARG A 358 -8.13 -16.00 10.55
CA ARG A 358 -8.16 -16.32 12.00
C ARG A 358 -8.24 -17.81 12.29
N ASN A 359 -9.20 -18.52 11.71
CA ASN A 359 -9.43 -19.94 12.02
C ASN A 359 -8.19 -20.80 11.74
N GLN A 360 -7.32 -20.34 10.84
CA GLN A 360 -6.08 -21.05 10.53
C GLN A 360 -4.98 -20.83 11.56
N SER A 361 -4.99 -19.69 12.24
CA SER A 361 -4.14 -19.46 13.40
C SER A 361 -4.63 -20.29 14.60
N ASP A 362 -5.95 -20.48 14.75
CA ASP A 362 -6.55 -21.28 15.84
C ASP A 362 -6.37 -22.80 15.66
N ASP A 363 -6.50 -23.31 14.42
CA ASP A 363 -6.21 -24.73 14.08
C ASP A 363 -4.74 -25.10 14.39
N ALA A 364 -3.85 -24.12 14.50
CA ALA A 364 -2.48 -24.34 14.92
C ALA A 364 -2.36 -24.49 16.44
N SER A 365 -3.11 -23.68 17.20
CA SER A 365 -3.12 -23.66 18.66
C SER A 365 -3.80 -24.90 19.26
N SER A 366 -4.75 -25.51 18.56
CA SER A 366 -5.49 -26.70 19.03
C SER A 366 -4.72 -28.03 18.91
N VAL A 367 -3.60 -28.05 18.18
CA VAL A 367 -2.76 -29.25 17.99
C VAL A 367 -1.70 -29.39 19.11
N ALA A 368 -1.62 -28.45 20.04
CA ALA A 368 -0.58 -28.36 21.08
C ALA A 368 -0.87 -29.15 22.40
N THR A 369 -1.67 -30.23 22.36
CA THR A 369 -1.78 -31.15 23.50
C THR A 369 -1.31 -32.55 23.10
N PRO A 370 -0.07 -32.96 23.42
CA PRO A 370 0.25 -34.37 23.51
C PRO A 370 -0.37 -34.89 24.81
N GLY A 371 -1.30 -35.85 24.68
CA GLY A 371 -1.80 -36.60 25.82
C GLY A 371 -0.62 -37.20 26.59
N LYS A 372 -0.55 -36.92 27.89
CA LYS A 372 0.23 -37.72 28.81
C LYS A 372 -0.46 -39.08 28.91
N GLU A 373 0.03 -40.05 28.17
CA GLU A 373 -0.03 -41.45 28.59
C GLU A 373 1.25 -41.75 29.37
N GLU A 374 1.09 -42.13 30.63
CA GLU A 374 2.05 -42.95 31.38
C GLU A 374 1.43 -43.35 32.72
N PRO A 375 1.84 -44.49 33.30
CA PRO A 375 1.99 -45.83 32.73
C PRO A 375 0.98 -46.84 33.29
#